data_AF-A0A2H0LBF8-F1
#
_entry.id   AF-A0A2H0LBF8-F1
#
_cell.length_a   1.000
_cell.length_b   1.000
_cell.length_c   1.000
_cell.angle_alpha   90.00
_cell.angle_beta   90.00
_cell.angle_gamma   90.00
#
_symmetry.space_group_name_H-M   'P 1'
#
loop_
_entity.id
_entity.type
_entity.pdbx_description
1 polymer ?
#
loop_
_entity_poly.entity_id
_entity_poly.type
_entity_poly.pdbx_seq_one_letter_code
_entity_poly.pdbx_strand_id
1 'polypeptide(L)'
;ETFSVRRTSFGEGVERTFMLHSPLIEKLMVVRRGEVRRAKLYYLRKKVGKGGRIQERVEETNTPASGAARVRPAAEAPAQA
;
A
#
# COMPACT_ATOMS: atom_id res chain seq x y z
N GLU A 1 16.49 -0.98 5.23
CA GLU A 1 15.14 -1.54 5.50
C GLU A 1 15.04 -2.96 4.94
N THR A 2 14.29 -3.85 5.59
CA THR A 2 14.12 -5.25 5.21
C THR A 2 12.64 -5.63 5.17
N PHE A 3 12.29 -6.58 4.30
CA PHE A 3 10.94 -7.12 4.22
C PHE A 3 10.96 -8.64 4.11
N SER A 4 9.93 -9.30 4.62
CA SER A 4 9.82 -10.76 4.61
C SER A 4 8.67 -11.18 3.70
N VAL A 5 8.92 -12.15 2.83
CA VAL A 5 7.94 -12.74 1.92
C VAL A 5 7.64 -14.16 2.38
N ARG A 6 6.35 -14.48 2.51
CA ARG A 6 5.87 -15.84 2.81
C ARG A 6 5.13 -16.39 1.60
N ARG A 7 5.52 -17.60 1.18
CA ARG A 7 4.83 -18.34 0.11
C ARG A 7 4.77 -19.81 0.49
N THR A 8 3.63 -20.45 0.23
CA THR A 8 3.55 -21.91 0.25
C THR A 8 3.95 -22.43 -1.12
N SER A 9 5.04 -23.17 -1.19
CA SER A 9 5.53 -23.82 -2.41
C SER A 9 5.55 -25.32 -2.17
N PHE A 10 4.99 -26.12 -3.09
CA PHE A 10 4.97 -27.59 -3.00
C PHE A 10 4.45 -28.15 -1.67
N GLY A 11 3.49 -27.47 -1.03
CA GLY A 11 2.94 -27.88 0.27
C GLY A 11 3.74 -27.41 1.49
N GLU A 12 4.95 -26.87 1.30
CA GLU A 12 5.80 -26.35 2.38
C GLU A 12 5.75 -24.82 2.45
N GLY A 13 5.71 -24.30 3.67
CA GLY A 13 5.68 -22.85 3.92
C GLY A 13 7.09 -22.26 3.93
N VAL A 14 7.48 -21.61 2.84
CA VAL A 14 8.77 -20.93 2.72
C VAL A 14 8.66 -19.46 3.14
N GLU A 15 9.59 -19.02 3.97
CA GLU A 15 9.73 -17.62 4.39
C GLU A 15 11.13 -17.12 4.04
N ARG A 16 11.21 -15.98 3.35
CA ARG A 16 12.50 -15.38 2.95
C ARG A 16 12.50 -13.89 3.27
N THR A 17 13.58 -13.44 3.90
CA THR A 17 13.81 -12.03 4.20
C THR A 17 14.73 -11.44 3.15
N PHE A 18 14.35 -10.28 2.62
CA PHE A 18 15.07 -9.55 1.60
C PHE A 18 15.42 -8.15 2.12
N MET A 19 16.54 -7.62 1.64
CA MET A 19 16.92 -6.23 1.88
C MET A 19 16.37 -5.36 0.75
N LEU A 20 15.79 -4.22 1.08
CA LEU A 20 15.15 -3.35 0.09
C LEU A 20 16.15 -2.79 -0.95
N HIS A 21 17.37 -2.49 -0.52
CA HIS A 21 18.42 -1.92 -1.36
C HIS A 21 19.49 -2.95 -1.78
N SER A 22 19.11 -4.23 -1.87
CA SER A 22 20.04 -5.27 -2.32
C SER A 22 20.25 -5.20 -3.83
N PRO A 23 21.50 -5.34 -4.33
CA PRO A 23 21.77 -5.42 -5.77
C PRO A 23 21.25 -6.72 -6.40
N LEU A 24 20.83 -7.70 -5.61
CA LEU A 24 20.28 -8.97 -6.09
C LEU A 24 18.82 -8.87 -6.55
N ILE A 25 18.15 -7.72 -6.33
CA ILE A 25 16.75 -7.52 -6.67
C ILE A 25 16.67 -6.57 -7.86
N GLU A 26 16.24 -7.08 -9.01
CA GLU A 26 16.10 -6.29 -10.23
C GLU A 26 14.86 -5.38 -10.20
N LYS A 27 13.70 -5.93 -9.82
CA LYS A 27 12.42 -5.20 -9.85
C LYS A 27 11.47 -5.66 -8.76
N LEU A 28 10.85 -4.70 -8.08
CA LEU A 28 9.77 -4.93 -7.12
C LEU A 28 8.47 -4.30 -7.65
N MET A 29 7.49 -5.14 -7.98
CA MET A 29 6.16 -4.69 -8.42
C MET A 29 5.09 -5.12 -7.42
N VAL A 30 4.20 -4.18 -7.08
CA VAL A 30 3.03 -4.47 -6.26
C VAL A 30 1.95 -5.07 -7.15
N VAL A 31 1.74 -6.38 -7.03
CA VAL A 31 0.71 -7.08 -7.82
C VAL A 31 -0.68 -6.81 -7.23
N ARG A 32 -0.81 -6.86 -5.90
CA ARG A 32 -2.08 -6.72 -5.18
C ARG A 32 -1.85 -6.03 -3.84
N ARG A 33 -2.82 -5.22 -3.41
CA ARG A 33 -2.82 -4.59 -2.09
C ARG A 33 -3.79 -5.33 -1.19
N GLY A 34 -3.29 -5.95 -0.13
CA GLY A 34 -4.11 -6.62 0.88
C GLY A 34 -4.49 -5.69 2.02
N GLU A 35 -5.72 -5.76 2.51
CA GLU A 35 -6.13 -5.05 3.72
C GLU A 35 -5.72 -5.85 4.97
N VAL A 36 -4.89 -5.25 5.82
CA VAL A 36 -4.39 -5.87 7.04
C VAL A 36 -4.44 -4.88 8.21
N ARG A 37 -4.75 -5.40 9.40
CA ARG A 37 -4.82 -4.60 10.63
C ARG A 37 -3.51 -4.54 11.41
N ARG A 38 -2.58 -5.46 11.14
CA ARG A 38 -1.30 -5.59 11.86
C ARG A 38 -0.14 -5.38 10.89
N ALA A 39 0.86 -4.61 11.29
CA ALA A 39 2.07 -4.39 10.48
C ALA A 39 2.89 -5.68 10.29
N LYS A 40 2.97 -6.53 11.32
CA LYS A 40 3.67 -7.82 11.28
C LYS A 40 2.66 -8.97 11.13
N LEU A 41 2.75 -9.70 10.02
CA LEU A 41 1.79 -10.73 9.64
C LEU A 41 2.15 -12.15 10.16
N TYR A 42 2.83 -12.26 11.30
CA TYR A 42 3.26 -13.57 11.85
C TYR A 42 2.12 -14.55 12.11
N TYR A 43 0.90 -14.05 12.30
CA TYR A 43 -0.28 -14.90 12.46
C TYR A 43 -0.57 -15.77 11.22
N LEU A 44 -0.10 -15.37 10.03
CA LEU A 44 -0.21 -16.16 8.80
C LEU A 44 0.66 -17.42 8.82
N ARG A 45 1.57 -17.57 9.79
CA ARG A 45 2.32 -18.82 9.97
C ARG A 45 1.44 -19.96 10.47
N LYS A 46 0.44 -19.63 11.31
CA LYS A 46 -0.48 -20.61 11.91
C LYS A 46 -1.75 -20.83 11.10
N LYS A 47 -2.06 -19.95 10.15
CA LYS A 47 -3.25 -20.04 9.30
C LYS A 47 -2.93 -20.75 7.99
N VAL A 48 -3.74 -21.75 7.64
CA VAL A 48 -3.58 -22.57 6.42
C VAL A 48 -4.86 -22.46 5.58
N GLY A 49 -4.73 -22.62 4.26
CA GLY A 49 -5.85 -22.62 3.33
C GLY A 49 -6.57 -21.26 3.24
N LYS A 50 -7.91 -21.30 3.22
CA LYS A 50 -8.76 -20.11 3.03
C LYS A 50 -8.57 -19.04 4.12
N GLY A 51 -8.20 -19.46 5.33
CA GLY A 51 -7.93 -18.54 6.45
C GLY A 51 -6.59 -17.80 6.38
N GLY A 52 -5.66 -18.26 5.52
CA GLY A 52 -4.39 -17.58 5.26
C GLY A 52 -4.47 -16.53 4.15
N ARG A 53 -5.57 -16.51 3.39
CA ARG A 53 -5.75 -15.57 2.27
C ARG A 53 -6.16 -14.20 2.83
N ILE A 54 -5.37 -13.18 2.47
CA ILE A 54 -5.66 -11.78 2.83
C ILE A 54 -6.70 -11.25 1.84
N GLN A 55 -7.67 -10.51 2.36
CA GLN A 55 -8.66 -9.83 1.52
C GLN A 55 -8.03 -8.67 0.78
N GLU A 56 -8.40 -8.51 -0.48
CA GLU A 56 -7.89 -7.44 -1.33
C GLU A 56 -8.54 -6.12 -0.95
N ARG A 57 -7.73 -5.07 -0.83
CA ARG A 57 -8.23 -3.71 -0.72
C ARG A 57 -8.61 -3.26 -2.13
N VAL A 58 -9.91 -3.19 -2.38
CA VAL A 58 -10.43 -2.58 -3.60
C VAL A 58 -10.19 -1.08 -3.46
N GLU A 59 -9.17 -0.56 -4.11
CA GLU A 59 -9.00 0.87 -4.26
C GLU A 59 -10.00 1.33 -5.32
N GLU A 60 -11.19 1.74 -4.87
CA GLU A 60 -12.02 2.63 -5.67
C GLU A 60 -11.21 3.91 -5.85
N THR A 61 -10.56 4.06 -7.00
CA THR A 61 -9.90 5.28 -7.45
C THR A 61 -10.96 6.37 -7.59
N ASN A 62 -11.35 6.95 -6.46
CA ASN A 62 -12.27 8.06 -6.38
C ASN A 62 -11.46 9.36 -6.48
N THR A 63 -11.67 10.04 -7.61
CA THR A 63 -11.69 11.49 -7.83
C THR A 63 -10.54 12.34 -7.25
N PRO A 64 -9.80 13.09 -8.10
CA PRO A 64 -8.85 14.11 -7.62
C PRO A 64 -9.59 15.30 -6.99
N ALA A 65 -10.02 15.18 -5.73
CA ALA A 65 -10.57 16.27 -4.93
C ALA A 65 -9.46 17.12 -4.28
N SER A 66 -8.47 17.55 -5.08
CA SER A 66 -7.40 18.46 -4.63
C SER A 66 -7.02 19.43 -5.76
N GLY A 67 -8.01 20.19 -6.22
CA GLY A 67 -7.84 21.27 -7.20
C GLY A 67 -8.82 22.41 -6.97
N ALA A 68 -9.24 22.66 -5.74
CA ALA A 68 -10.03 23.83 -5.36
C ALA A 68 -9.17 24.78 -4.51
N ALA A 69 -8.02 25.18 -5.04
CA ALA A 69 -7.36 26.39 -4.58
C ALA A 69 -8.23 27.57 -5.03
N ARG A 70 -9.08 28.04 -4.12
CA ARG A 70 -9.87 29.26 -4.25
C ARG A 70 -8.94 30.43 -4.59
N VAL A 71 -8.84 30.79 -5.87
CA VAL A 71 -8.41 32.12 -6.26
C VAL A 71 -9.54 33.04 -5.84
N ARG A 72 -9.32 33.82 -4.76
CA ARG A 72 -10.21 34.92 -4.41
C ARG A 72 -10.20 35.89 -5.59
N PRO A 73 -11.34 36.30 -6.18
CA PRO A 73 -11.32 37.43 -7.08
C PRO A 73 -10.98 38.67 -6.24
N ALA A 74 -9.88 39.32 -6.57
CA ALA A 74 -9.55 40.64 -6.07
C ALA A 74 -10.51 41.65 -6.70
N ALA A 75 -11.65 41.87 -6.04
CA ALA A 75 -12.61 42.90 -6.40
C ALA A 75 -13.16 43.53 -5.11
N GLU A 76 -12.46 44.54 -4.60
CA GLU A 76 -13.04 45.79 -4.09
C GLU A 76 -11.91 46.74 -3.69
N ALA A 77 -11.67 47.74 -4.52
CA ALA A 77 -11.11 49.01 -4.08
C ALA A 77 -12.03 50.12 -4.62
N PRO A 78 -12.96 50.65 -3.81
CA PRO A 78 -13.58 51.92 -4.09
C PRO A 78 -12.88 53.05 -3.31
N ALA A 79 -12.42 54.03 -4.10
CA ALA A 79 -12.43 55.47 -3.84
C ALA A 79 -12.33 56.01 -2.41
N GLN A 80 -11.23 56.70 -2.10
CA GLN A 80 -11.12 57.94 -1.30
C GLN A 80 -9.83 58.66 -1.76
N ALA A 81 -9.67 59.97 -1.91
CA ALA A 81 -10.48 61.18 -1.94
C ALA A 81 -9.66 62.23 -2.72
#